data_AF-A0A2N1YKL4-F1
#
_entry.id   AF-A0A2N1YKL4-F1
#
_cell.length_a   1.000
_cell.length_b   1.000
_cell.length_c   1.000
_cell.angle_alpha   90.00
_cell.angle_beta   90.00
_cell.angle_gamma   90.00
#
_symmetry.space_group_name_H-M   'P 1'
#
loop_
_entity.id
_entity.type
_entity.pdbx_description
1 polymer ?
#
loop_
_entity_poly.entity_id
_entity_poly.type
_entity_poly.pdbx_seq_one_letter_code
_entity_poly.pdbx_strand_id
1 'polypeptide(L)'
;IGVDVHARLQDYLDRYNTGLLIIELILDRTAAPEAVRDAFDDVARAKEDEERFRNEAQTYANGIIPDARGRAQRMREEAEAHRQQAVARAEGDAQRFEALLAEYRRAPAVTRERLYLETMEQVLSGASKVLIDTKQGNNMLYLPLDQMIKQQKQSRAGNAPSSDSDGSSSSSVPRSSSAGERPQTGYGSRTREIR
;
A
#
# COMPACT_ATOMS: atom_id res chain seq x y z
N ILE A 1 38.90 30.97 24.61
CA ILE A 1 40.09 30.11 24.42
C ILE A 1 41.05 30.68 23.39
N GLY A 2 40.70 30.80 22.10
CA GLY A 2 41.64 31.33 21.09
C GLY A 2 42.10 32.78 21.33
N VAL A 3 41.18 33.66 21.75
CA VAL A 3 41.47 35.07 22.05
C VAL A 3 42.38 35.24 23.29
N ASP A 4 42.22 34.37 24.28
CA ASP A 4 42.99 34.42 25.54
C ASP A 4 44.45 33.99 25.33
N VAL A 5 44.68 33.05 24.41
CA VAL A 5 46.02 32.57 24.05
C VAL A 5 46.76 33.60 23.20
N HIS A 6 46.05 34.25 22.26
CA HIS A 6 46.60 35.33 21.44
C HIS A 6 47.10 36.51 22.30
N ALA A 7 46.28 36.98 23.24
CA ALA A 7 46.66 38.07 24.15
C ALA A 7 47.90 37.74 25.01
N ARG A 8 48.02 36.49 25.49
CA ARG A 8 49.18 36.06 26.29
C ARG A 8 50.47 35.98 25.46
N LEU A 9 50.39 35.50 24.22
CA LEU A 9 51.55 35.44 23.33
C LEU A 9 52.01 36.83 22.89
N GLN A 10 51.07 37.75 22.63
CA GLN A 10 51.42 39.14 22.31
C GLN A 10 52.12 39.82 23.50
N ASP A 11 51.59 39.66 24.72
CA ASP A 11 52.22 40.19 25.95
C ASP A 11 53.65 39.63 26.16
N TYR A 12 53.90 38.34 25.85
CA TYR A 12 55.27 37.81 25.89
C TYR A 12 56.18 38.44 24.85
N LEU A 13 55.73 38.60 23.60
CA LEU A 13 56.55 39.19 22.52
C LEU A 13 56.84 40.68 22.75
N ASP A 14 55.91 41.40 23.37
CA ASP A 14 56.04 42.81 23.75
C ASP A 14 57.02 42.98 24.92
N ARG A 15 56.97 42.09 25.92
CA ARG A 15 57.93 42.07 27.05
C ARG A 15 59.36 41.78 26.61
N TYR A 16 59.54 40.93 25.61
CA TYR A 16 60.85 40.69 24.99
C TYR A 16 61.26 41.78 23.98
N ASN A 17 60.45 42.83 23.82
CA ASN A 17 60.68 44.00 22.97
C ASN A 17 61.08 43.63 21.53
N THR A 18 60.43 42.58 21.00
CA THR A 18 60.78 41.99 19.70
C THR A 18 60.22 42.77 18.50
N GLY A 19 59.27 43.68 18.73
CA GLY A 19 58.63 44.49 17.70
C GLY A 19 57.73 43.70 16.74
N LEU A 20 57.38 42.45 17.07
CA LEU A 20 56.57 41.56 16.24
C LEU A 20 55.08 41.62 16.66
N LEU A 21 54.19 41.72 15.67
CA LEU A 21 52.73 41.73 15.86
C LEU A 21 52.12 40.42 15.32
N ILE A 22 51.32 39.73 16.14
CA ILE A 22 50.65 38.49 15.75
C ILE A 22 49.34 38.82 15.01
N ILE A 23 49.29 38.51 13.72
CA ILE A 23 48.13 38.81 12.85
C ILE A 23 47.07 37.70 12.94
N GLU A 24 47.49 36.43 12.97
CA GLU A 24 46.57 35.29 12.98
C GLU A 24 47.16 34.11 13.77
N LEU A 25 46.32 33.47 14.59
CA LEU A 25 46.69 32.31 15.40
C LEU A 25 45.75 31.14 15.08
N ILE A 26 46.28 30.12 14.41
CA ILE A 26 45.57 28.86 14.17
C ILE A 26 45.86 27.93 15.35
N LEU A 27 44.90 27.76 16.25
CA LEU A 27 45.00 26.75 17.30
C LEU A 27 44.77 25.38 16.66
N ASP A 28 45.80 24.53 16.72
CA ASP A 28 45.61 23.13 16.38
C ASP A 28 44.79 22.45 17.48
N ARG A 29 43.70 21.79 17.09
CA ARG A 29 42.77 21.21 18.06
C ARG A 29 43.40 19.93 18.61
N THR A 30 43.79 19.95 19.88
CA THR A 30 44.30 18.76 20.56
C THR A 30 43.22 17.68 20.59
N ALA A 31 43.46 16.57 19.90
CA ALA A 31 42.62 15.38 19.95
C ALA A 31 42.69 14.72 21.35
N ALA A 32 41.61 14.04 21.74
CA ALA A 32 41.58 13.27 22.99
C ALA A 32 42.67 12.18 22.98
N PRO A 33 43.31 11.88 24.14
CA PRO A 33 44.27 10.78 24.24
C PRO A 33 43.65 9.47 23.78
N GLU A 34 44.39 8.63 23.03
CA GLU A 34 43.84 7.40 22.44
C GLU A 34 43.19 6.45 23.46
N ALA A 35 43.60 6.54 24.73
CA ALA A 35 43.11 5.71 25.82
C ALA A 35 41.59 5.86 26.14
N VAL A 36 40.92 6.94 25.72
CA VAL A 36 39.49 7.18 26.07
C VAL A 36 38.58 7.30 24.85
N ARG A 37 39.16 7.29 23.64
CA ARG A 37 38.42 7.53 22.40
C ARG A 37 37.28 6.51 22.18
N ASP A 38 37.54 5.23 22.45
CA ASP A 38 36.57 4.14 22.26
C ASP A 38 35.31 4.33 23.13
N ALA A 39 35.49 4.70 24.40
CA ALA A 39 34.39 4.95 25.31
C ALA A 39 33.53 6.18 24.91
N PHE A 40 34.14 7.22 24.34
CA PHE A 40 33.39 8.37 23.80
C PHE A 40 32.67 8.02 22.51
N ASP A 41 33.32 7.25 21.63
CA ASP A 41 32.75 6.80 20.36
C ASP A 41 31.55 5.86 20.59
N ASP A 42 31.59 5.02 21.63
CA ASP A 42 30.48 4.17 22.04
C ASP A 42 29.28 4.96 22.55
N VAL A 43 29.50 6.00 23.38
CA VAL A 43 28.41 6.87 23.85
C VAL A 43 27.81 7.67 22.70
N ALA A 44 28.61 8.13 21.74
CA ALA A 44 28.13 8.82 20.55
C ALA A 44 27.27 7.89 19.67
N ARG A 45 27.75 6.66 19.41
CA ARG A 45 27.01 5.63 18.68
C ARG A 45 25.68 5.29 19.35
N ALA A 46 25.68 5.10 20.67
CA ALA A 46 24.46 4.80 21.43
C ALA A 46 23.42 5.93 21.34
N LYS A 47 23.85 7.20 21.36
CA LYS A 47 22.94 8.35 21.19
C LYS A 47 22.36 8.43 19.79
N GLU A 48 23.18 8.22 18.76
CA GLU A 48 22.72 8.21 17.38
C GLU A 48 21.71 7.07 17.13
N ASP A 49 21.97 5.89 17.70
CA ASP A 49 21.03 4.77 17.68
C ASP A 49 19.71 5.12 18.37
N GLU A 50 19.75 5.73 19.56
CA GLU A 50 18.54 6.17 20.28
C GLU A 50 17.72 7.17 19.45
N GLU A 51 18.39 8.17 18.87
CA GLU A 51 17.74 9.18 18.03
C GLU A 51 17.14 8.54 16.77
N ARG A 52 17.84 7.60 16.14
CA ARG A 52 17.33 6.84 14.99
C ARG A 52 16.07 6.08 15.37
N PHE A 53 16.09 5.30 16.44
CA PHE A 53 14.92 4.53 16.88
C PHE A 53 13.75 5.42 17.27
N ARG A 54 14.00 6.56 17.91
CA ARG A 54 12.95 7.54 18.23
C ARG A 54 12.32 8.12 16.97
N ASN A 55 13.13 8.49 15.99
CA ASN A 55 12.65 9.04 14.71
C ASN A 55 11.87 8.00 13.89
N GLU A 56 12.32 6.75 13.87
CA GLU A 56 11.61 5.63 13.23
C GLU A 56 10.25 5.38 13.89
N ALA A 57 10.21 5.30 15.23
CA ALA A 57 8.97 5.11 15.98
C ALA A 57 7.98 6.26 15.75
N GLN A 58 8.48 7.50 15.74
CA GLN A 58 7.65 8.67 15.48
C GLN A 58 7.12 8.68 14.05
N THR A 59 7.95 8.31 13.07
CA THR A 59 7.53 8.19 11.66
C THR A 59 6.46 7.12 11.51
N TYR A 60 6.64 5.95 12.15
CA TYR A 60 5.68 4.85 12.14
C TYR A 60 4.34 5.27 12.76
N ALA A 61 4.36 5.92 13.93
CA ALA A 61 3.16 6.42 14.58
C ALA A 61 2.45 7.50 13.74
N ASN A 62 3.21 8.41 13.15
CA ASN A 62 2.70 9.46 12.27
C ASN A 62 2.11 8.89 10.97
N GLY A 63 2.50 7.69 10.53
CA GLY A 63 1.91 7.01 9.37
C GLY A 63 0.63 6.22 9.72
N ILE A 64 0.67 5.42 10.78
CA ILE A 64 -0.45 4.50 11.09
C ILE A 64 -1.70 5.21 11.57
N ILE A 65 -1.56 6.28 12.35
CA ILE A 65 -2.73 6.98 12.90
C ILE A 65 -3.58 7.59 11.78
N PRO A 66 -3.01 8.35 10.80
CA PRO A 66 -3.75 8.81 9.63
C PRO A 66 -4.32 7.68 8.78
N ASP A 67 -3.55 6.62 8.52
CA ASP A 67 -4.01 5.50 7.69
C ASP A 67 -5.20 4.76 8.33
N ALA A 68 -5.14 4.54 9.64
CA ALA A 68 -6.24 3.94 10.39
C ALA A 68 -7.48 4.86 10.39
N ARG A 69 -7.30 6.16 10.58
CA ARG A 69 -8.40 7.15 10.51
C ARG A 69 -9.02 7.19 9.11
N GLY A 70 -8.21 7.21 8.06
CA GLY A 70 -8.67 7.18 6.67
C GLY A 70 -9.46 5.91 6.37
N ARG A 71 -8.98 4.74 6.80
CA ARG A 71 -9.72 3.47 6.67
C ARG A 71 -11.05 3.50 7.41
N ALA A 72 -11.08 4.00 8.65
CA ALA A 72 -12.31 4.14 9.42
C ALA A 72 -13.30 5.09 8.74
N GLN A 73 -12.82 6.21 8.19
CA GLN A 73 -13.65 7.17 7.48
C GLN A 73 -14.25 6.57 6.21
N ARG A 74 -13.45 5.88 5.39
CA ARG A 74 -13.95 5.17 4.20
C ARG A 74 -15.03 4.15 4.56
N MET A 75 -14.81 3.35 5.60
CA MET A 75 -15.81 2.37 6.05
C MET A 75 -17.13 3.02 6.45
N ARG A 76 -17.09 4.19 7.11
CA ARG A 76 -18.30 4.94 7.45
C ARG A 76 -19.00 5.49 6.20
N GLU A 77 -18.24 6.06 5.28
CA GLU A 77 -18.78 6.61 4.03
C GLU A 77 -19.38 5.50 3.15
N GLU A 78 -18.75 4.34 3.05
CA GLU A 78 -19.27 3.16 2.35
C GLU A 78 -20.59 2.68 2.98
N ALA A 79 -20.65 2.62 4.32
CA ALA A 79 -21.88 2.24 5.03
C ALA A 79 -23.01 3.25 4.82
N GLU A 80 -22.69 4.54 4.86
CA GLU A 80 -23.65 5.63 4.59
C GLU A 80 -24.13 5.61 3.14
N ALA A 81 -23.23 5.42 2.18
CA ALA A 81 -23.55 5.29 0.77
C ALA A 81 -24.46 4.08 0.51
N HIS A 82 -24.14 2.91 1.09
CA HIS A 82 -24.99 1.72 0.97
C HIS A 82 -26.38 1.94 1.58
N ARG A 83 -26.46 2.59 2.76
CA ARG A 83 -27.75 2.95 3.36
C ARG A 83 -28.55 3.87 2.44
N GLN A 84 -27.93 4.92 1.91
CA GLN A 84 -28.60 5.86 1.02
C GLN A 84 -29.05 5.18 -0.27
N GLN A 85 -28.21 4.33 -0.86
CA GLN A 85 -28.56 3.53 -2.03
C GLN A 85 -29.76 2.61 -1.76
N ALA A 86 -29.80 1.94 -0.60
CA ALA A 86 -30.91 1.08 -0.23
C ALA A 86 -32.22 1.87 -0.07
N VAL A 87 -32.17 3.04 0.58
CA VAL A 87 -33.33 3.93 0.74
C VAL A 87 -33.80 4.46 -0.61
N ALA A 88 -32.91 5.02 -1.42
CA ALA A 88 -33.24 5.57 -2.74
C ALA A 88 -33.81 4.50 -3.69
N ARG A 89 -33.28 3.28 -3.62
CA ARG A 89 -33.83 2.15 -4.39
C ARG A 89 -35.23 1.79 -3.93
N ALA A 90 -35.46 1.71 -2.61
CA ALA A 90 -36.77 1.42 -2.06
C ALA A 90 -37.80 2.51 -2.42
N GLU A 91 -37.40 3.79 -2.35
CA GLU A 91 -38.25 4.92 -2.75
C GLU A 91 -38.56 4.90 -4.26
N GLY A 92 -37.55 4.63 -5.11
CA GLY A 92 -37.74 4.52 -6.54
C GLY A 92 -38.64 3.34 -6.93
N ASP A 93 -38.49 2.19 -6.27
CA ASP A 93 -39.36 1.02 -6.49
C ASP A 93 -40.80 1.28 -6.00
N ALA A 94 -40.97 1.99 -4.88
CA ALA A 94 -42.29 2.40 -4.39
C ALA A 94 -42.98 3.35 -5.38
N GLN A 95 -42.27 4.39 -5.87
CA GLN A 95 -42.80 5.32 -6.86
C GLN A 95 -43.16 4.63 -8.17
N ARG A 96 -42.32 3.70 -8.65
CA ARG A 96 -42.62 2.87 -9.82
C ARG A 96 -43.88 2.03 -9.60
N PHE A 97 -44.04 1.44 -8.43
CA PHE A 97 -45.22 0.65 -8.10
C PHE A 97 -46.49 1.49 -8.05
N GLU A 98 -46.45 2.68 -7.45
CA GLU A 98 -47.57 3.62 -7.42
C GLU A 98 -48.01 4.05 -8.83
N ALA A 99 -47.04 4.39 -9.69
CA ALA A 99 -47.31 4.73 -11.08
C ALA A 99 -47.94 3.55 -11.85
N LEU A 100 -47.42 2.33 -11.65
CA LEU A 100 -47.98 1.13 -12.26
C LEU A 100 -49.39 0.82 -11.74
N LEU A 101 -49.64 1.00 -10.44
CA LEU A 101 -50.94 0.78 -9.82
C LEU A 101 -51.99 1.75 -10.39
N ALA A 102 -51.62 3.01 -10.61
CA ALA A 102 -52.49 4.00 -11.22
C ALA A 102 -52.93 3.57 -12.63
N GLU A 103 -52.00 3.06 -13.44
CA GLU A 103 -52.31 2.59 -14.80
C GLU A 103 -53.08 1.26 -14.81
N TYR A 104 -52.72 0.33 -13.91
CA TYR A 104 -53.43 -0.93 -13.75
C TYR A 104 -54.90 -0.75 -13.38
N ARG A 105 -55.20 0.27 -12.55
CA ARG A 105 -56.59 0.64 -12.23
C ARG A 105 -57.38 1.13 -13.44
N ARG A 106 -56.72 1.71 -14.44
CA ARG A 106 -57.36 2.15 -15.69
C ARG A 106 -57.62 0.99 -16.65
N ALA A 107 -56.66 0.09 -16.83
CA ALA A 107 -56.76 -0.98 -17.82
C ALA A 107 -56.10 -2.31 -17.35
N PRO A 108 -56.75 -3.10 -16.49
CA PRO A 108 -56.11 -4.23 -15.82
C PRO A 108 -55.72 -5.39 -16.75
N ALA A 109 -56.48 -5.64 -17.83
CA ALA A 109 -56.20 -6.77 -18.73
C ALA A 109 -54.89 -6.58 -19.50
N VAL A 110 -54.72 -5.43 -20.16
CA VAL A 110 -53.54 -5.12 -20.97
C VAL A 110 -52.28 -4.94 -20.13
N THR A 111 -52.39 -4.37 -18.93
CA THR A 111 -51.23 -4.19 -18.04
C THR A 111 -50.66 -5.52 -17.56
N ARG A 112 -51.52 -6.51 -17.23
CA ARG A 112 -51.04 -7.86 -16.83
C ARG A 112 -50.33 -8.57 -17.98
N GLU A 113 -50.92 -8.54 -19.17
CA GLU A 113 -50.36 -9.20 -20.33
C GLU A 113 -49.00 -8.59 -20.71
N ARG A 114 -48.91 -7.26 -20.70
CA ARG A 114 -47.63 -6.55 -20.90
C ARG A 114 -46.58 -6.97 -19.87
N LEU A 115 -46.92 -6.97 -18.58
CA LEU A 115 -45.98 -7.34 -17.51
C LEU A 115 -45.47 -8.79 -17.67
N TYR A 116 -46.35 -9.70 -18.08
CA TYR A 116 -45.99 -11.08 -18.37
C TYR A 116 -45.02 -11.19 -19.56
N LEU A 117 -45.30 -10.48 -20.65
CA LEU A 117 -44.41 -10.49 -21.82
C LEU A 117 -43.06 -9.84 -21.52
N GLU A 118 -43.01 -8.71 -20.81
CA GLU A 118 -41.76 -8.05 -20.40
C GLU A 118 -40.93 -8.93 -19.45
N THR A 119 -41.57 -9.57 -18.46
CA THR A 119 -40.86 -10.48 -17.54
C THR A 119 -40.35 -11.72 -18.27
N MET A 120 -41.15 -12.28 -19.19
CA MET A 120 -40.73 -13.41 -20.01
C MET A 120 -39.58 -13.02 -20.94
N GLU A 121 -39.61 -11.85 -21.58
CA GLU A 121 -38.51 -11.32 -22.38
C GLU A 121 -37.23 -11.16 -21.54
N GLN A 122 -37.34 -10.61 -20.34
CA GLN A 122 -36.19 -10.40 -19.46
C GLN A 122 -35.58 -11.74 -18.97
N VAL A 123 -36.42 -12.72 -18.64
CA VAL A 123 -35.94 -14.06 -18.25
C VAL A 123 -35.33 -14.80 -19.45
N LEU A 124 -35.97 -14.75 -20.61
CA LEU A 124 -35.50 -15.42 -21.82
C LEU A 124 -34.26 -14.77 -22.43
N SER A 125 -34.06 -13.45 -22.26
CA SER A 125 -32.83 -12.75 -22.70
C SER A 125 -31.60 -13.11 -21.85
N GLY A 126 -31.80 -13.42 -20.56
CA GLY A 126 -30.75 -13.93 -19.69
C GLY A 126 -30.42 -15.42 -19.90
N ALA A 127 -31.30 -16.16 -20.59
CA ALA A 127 -31.07 -17.56 -20.92
C ALA A 127 -30.34 -17.67 -22.27
N SER A 128 -29.12 -18.23 -22.27
CA SER A 128 -28.35 -18.47 -23.49
C SER A 128 -29.05 -19.50 -24.39
N LYS A 129 -29.90 -19.02 -25.30
CA LYS A 129 -30.64 -19.86 -26.24
C LYS A 129 -29.84 -20.00 -27.53
N VAL A 130 -29.25 -21.18 -27.73
CA VAL A 130 -28.60 -21.54 -29.00
C VAL A 130 -29.65 -22.19 -29.91
N LEU A 131 -30.03 -21.49 -30.98
CA LEU A 131 -30.90 -22.01 -32.03
C LEU A 131 -30.03 -22.74 -33.06
N ILE A 132 -30.18 -24.06 -33.18
CA ILE A 132 -29.49 -24.83 -34.23
C ILE A 132 -30.48 -24.98 -35.39
N ASP A 133 -30.26 -24.21 -36.46
CA ASP A 133 -31.05 -24.31 -37.69
C ASP A 133 -30.61 -25.57 -38.47
N THR A 134 -31.32 -26.67 -38.28
CA THR A 134 -31.28 -27.78 -39.22
C THR A 134 -32.36 -27.56 -40.25
N LYS A 135 -31.96 -27.49 -41.54
CA LYS A 135 -32.78 -27.23 -42.75
C LYS A 135 -34.03 -28.11 -42.94
N GLN A 136 -34.41 -28.94 -41.97
CA GLN A 136 -35.56 -29.82 -42.01
C GLN A 136 -36.38 -29.71 -40.72
N GLY A 137 -37.10 -28.59 -40.59
CA GLY A 137 -38.45 -28.50 -39.99
C GLY A 137 -38.66 -28.80 -38.50
N ASN A 138 -37.66 -29.20 -37.74
CA ASN A 138 -37.85 -29.58 -36.33
C ASN A 138 -36.79 -28.92 -35.44
N ASN A 139 -37.09 -27.71 -34.97
CA ASN A 139 -36.21 -26.92 -34.12
C ASN A 139 -36.23 -27.52 -32.70
N MET A 140 -35.33 -28.46 -32.42
CA MET A 140 -35.20 -29.09 -31.10
C MET A 140 -34.64 -28.07 -30.10
N LEU A 141 -35.47 -27.63 -29.16
CA LEU A 141 -35.05 -26.80 -28.04
C LEU A 141 -34.21 -27.65 -27.08
N TYR A 142 -32.90 -27.71 -27.32
CA TYR A 142 -31.96 -28.31 -26.39
C TYR A 142 -31.57 -27.25 -25.35
N LEU A 143 -31.97 -27.47 -24.10
CA LEU A 143 -31.51 -26.71 -22.95
C LEU A 143 -30.29 -27.45 -22.36
N PRO A 144 -29.05 -27.08 -22.71
CA PRO A 144 -27.87 -27.68 -22.10
C PRO A 144 -27.72 -27.20 -20.66
N LEU A 145 -28.42 -27.87 -19.73
CA LEU A 145 -28.27 -27.65 -18.29
C LEU A 145 -26.81 -27.89 -17.83
N ASP A 146 -26.07 -28.75 -18.53
CA ASP A 146 -24.70 -29.15 -18.18
C ASP A 146 -23.64 -28.05 -18.41
N GLN A 147 -23.87 -27.13 -19.35
CA GLN A 147 -22.92 -26.02 -19.60
C GLN A 147 -23.10 -24.87 -18.60
N MET A 148 -24.33 -24.62 -18.13
CA MET A 148 -24.59 -23.60 -17.10
C MET A 148 -24.03 -23.99 -15.73
N ILE A 149 -24.13 -25.28 -15.34
CA ILE A 149 -23.58 -25.76 -14.06
C ILE A 149 -22.04 -25.66 -14.04
N LYS A 150 -21.37 -25.89 -15.18
CA LYS A 150 -19.91 -25.71 -15.30
C LYS A 150 -19.51 -24.23 -15.16
N GLN A 151 -20.27 -23.32 -15.78
CA GLN A 151 -20.02 -21.88 -15.65
C GLN A 151 -20.28 -21.35 -14.23
N GLN A 152 -21.25 -21.92 -13.50
CA GLN A 152 -21.49 -21.63 -12.08
C GLN A 152 -20.39 -22.19 -11.16
N LYS A 153 -19.75 -23.31 -11.51
CA LYS A 153 -18.56 -23.83 -10.79
C LYS A 153 -17.31 -22.98 -11.04
N GLN A 154 -17.10 -22.49 -12.26
CA GLN A 154 -15.96 -21.64 -12.59
C GLN A 154 -16.07 -20.24 -11.97
N SER A 155 -17.27 -19.67 -11.86
CA SER A 155 -17.51 -18.41 -11.15
C SER A 155 -17.42 -18.54 -9.62
N ARG A 156 -17.60 -19.74 -9.05
CA ARG A 156 -17.29 -20.01 -7.63
C ARG A 156 -15.81 -20.27 -7.35
N ALA A 157 -15.04 -20.77 -8.32
CA ALA A 157 -13.60 -21.00 -8.18
C ALA A 157 -12.74 -19.73 -8.33
N GLY A 158 -13.28 -18.67 -8.94
CA GLY A 158 -12.60 -17.38 -9.10
C GLY A 158 -12.77 -16.40 -7.92
N ASN A 159 -13.56 -16.75 -6.89
CA ASN A 159 -13.88 -15.85 -5.79
C ASN A 159 -13.75 -16.54 -4.41
N ALA A 160 -12.64 -17.25 -4.23
CA ALA A 160 -12.16 -17.62 -2.90
C ALA A 160 -11.31 -16.44 -2.36
N PRO A 161 -11.62 -15.88 -1.17
CA PRO A 161 -10.73 -14.91 -0.54
C PRO A 161 -9.42 -15.61 -0.20
N SER A 162 -8.31 -15.11 -0.71
CA SER A 162 -6.98 -15.48 -0.24
C SER A 162 -6.88 -15.15 1.25
N SER A 163 -7.03 -16.16 2.09
CA SER A 163 -6.71 -16.07 3.50
C SER A 163 -5.20 -15.92 3.62
N ASP A 164 -4.74 -14.67 3.72
CA ASP A 164 -3.44 -14.34 4.29
C ASP A 164 -3.35 -15.01 5.66
N SER A 165 -2.54 -16.05 5.72
CA SER A 165 -2.05 -16.64 6.97
C SER A 165 -0.61 -16.20 7.12
N ASP A 166 -0.47 -14.97 7.61
CA ASP A 166 0.75 -14.50 8.23
C ASP A 166 0.79 -15.03 9.67
N GLY A 167 1.89 -15.68 10.04
CA GLY A 167 2.15 -16.13 11.41
C GLY A 167 2.85 -17.47 11.53
N SER A 168 4.19 -17.45 11.57
CA SER A 168 5.04 -18.12 12.58
C SER A 168 6.38 -18.59 12.01
N SER A 169 7.41 -17.83 12.36
CA SER A 169 8.82 -18.19 12.38
C SER A 169 9.10 -19.51 13.14
N SER A 170 9.85 -20.42 12.52
CA SER A 170 10.75 -21.32 13.26
C SER A 170 11.97 -21.69 12.40
N SER A 171 13.08 -21.04 12.75
CA SER A 171 14.45 -21.55 12.73
C SER A 171 14.75 -22.85 11.98
N SER A 172 15.49 -22.74 10.87
CA SER A 172 16.42 -23.80 10.45
C SER A 172 17.73 -23.17 9.98
N VAL A 173 18.76 -23.37 10.79
CA VAL A 173 20.17 -23.01 10.58
C VAL A 173 20.69 -23.62 9.29
N PRO A 174 21.37 -22.88 8.38
CA PRO A 174 22.23 -23.50 7.39
C PRO A 174 23.63 -23.67 7.97
N ARG A 175 24.00 -24.94 8.09
CA ARG A 175 25.29 -25.48 8.51
C ARG A 175 26.38 -25.09 7.51
N SER A 176 27.47 -24.55 8.02
CA SER A 176 28.70 -24.27 7.27
C SER A 176 29.32 -25.56 6.72
N SER A 177 29.62 -25.57 5.42
CA SER A 177 30.60 -26.50 4.83
C SER A 177 31.51 -25.76 3.86
N SER A 178 32.75 -25.66 4.28
CA SER A 178 33.93 -25.29 3.52
C SER A 178 34.18 -26.23 2.34
N ALA A 179 34.30 -25.69 1.14
CA ALA A 179 35.12 -26.27 0.07
C ALA A 179 35.48 -25.14 -0.89
N GLY A 180 36.79 -24.92 -1.09
CA GLY A 180 37.33 -23.75 -1.75
C GLY A 180 37.24 -23.79 -3.27
N GLU A 181 37.19 -22.61 -3.86
CA GLU A 181 37.63 -22.37 -5.23
C GLU A 181 38.15 -20.94 -5.37
N ARG A 182 39.26 -20.82 -6.11
CA ARG A 182 40.14 -19.65 -6.24
C ARG A 182 39.48 -18.56 -7.11
N PRO A 183 39.78 -17.26 -6.92
CA PRO A 183 39.25 -16.22 -7.80
C PRO A 183 40.10 -16.10 -9.08
N GLN A 184 39.45 -16.10 -10.24
CA GLN A 184 39.99 -15.55 -11.48
C GLN A 184 39.34 -14.21 -11.81
N THR A 185 40.22 -13.32 -12.25
CA THR A 185 40.10 -11.94 -12.65
C THR A 185 39.04 -11.69 -13.73
N GLY A 186 38.34 -10.56 -13.65
CA GLY A 186 37.49 -10.05 -14.72
C GLY A 186 37.17 -8.58 -14.55
N TYR A 187 37.93 -7.72 -15.23
CA TYR A 187 37.67 -6.29 -15.39
C TYR A 187 36.33 -6.07 -16.12
N GLY A 188 35.50 -5.17 -15.61
CA GLY A 188 34.21 -4.84 -16.23
C GLY A 188 33.63 -3.54 -15.70
N SER A 189 34.18 -2.43 -16.17
CA SER A 189 33.73 -1.06 -15.95
C SER A 189 32.24 -0.89 -16.27
N ARG A 190 31.44 -0.41 -15.31
CA ARG A 190 30.13 0.21 -15.60
C ARG A 190 30.09 1.61 -14.98
N THR A 191 30.24 2.56 -15.88
CA THR A 191 30.06 3.99 -15.73
C THR A 191 28.71 4.31 -15.11
N ARG A 192 28.71 5.22 -14.13
CA ARG A 192 27.53 5.92 -13.63
C ARG A 192 26.99 6.84 -14.72
N GLU A 193 25.70 6.76 -15.01
CA GLU A 193 24.96 7.92 -15.49
C GLU A 193 24.26 8.58 -14.30
N ILE A 194 24.58 9.86 -14.11
CA ILE A 194 23.77 10.84 -13.38
C ILE A 194 23.73 12.07 -14.28
N ARG A 195 22.58 12.35 -14.88
CA ARG A 195 21.93 13.66 -14.93
C ARG A 195 20.56 13.54 -15.58
#